data_AF-A0A3P9HNK3-F1
#
_entry.id   AF-A0A3P9HNK3-F1
#
_cell.length_a   1.000
_cell.length_b   1.000
_cell.length_c   1.000
_cell.angle_alpha   90.00
_cell.angle_beta   90.00
_cell.angle_gamma   90.00
#
_symmetry.space_group_name_H-M   'P 1'
#
loop_
_entity.id
_entity.type
_entity.pdbx_description
1 polymer ?
#
loop_
_entity_poly.entity_id
_entity_poly.type
_entity_poly.pdbx_seq_one_letter_code
_entity_poly.pdbx_strand_id
1 'polypeptide(L)'
;MCNGCVQKEYPDRGNTCLENGSYLMNYLGCANCHKRDFVLINNKSTEDDDGEEIVAYDHVCKNCDHVIARHEYTFSVVDEYQEYTMLCMLCGKAEDSISVLPDDPRQSAPLF
;
A
#
# COMPACT_ATOMS: atom_id res chain seq x y z
N MET A 1 1.07 -0.76 15.21
CA MET A 1 0.47 0.32 14.41
C MET A 1 -0.15 1.33 15.37
N CYS A 2 -0.10 2.63 15.07
CA CYS A 2 -0.50 3.68 16.01
C CYS A 2 -1.54 4.63 15.41
N ASN A 3 -2.76 4.57 15.94
CA ASN A 3 -3.90 5.40 15.49
C ASN A 3 -3.67 6.89 15.75
N GLY A 4 -2.85 7.24 16.75
CA GLY A 4 -2.52 8.64 17.04
C GLY A 4 -1.58 9.29 16.03
N CYS A 5 -0.92 8.50 15.17
CA CYS A 5 0.03 9.02 14.18
C CYS A 5 -0.62 9.38 12.84
N VAL A 6 -1.84 8.89 12.60
CA VAL A 6 -2.53 8.98 11.32
C VAL A 6 -3.84 9.76 11.47
N GLN A 7 -4.27 10.46 10.40
CA GLN A 7 -5.53 11.20 10.41
C GLN A 7 -6.73 10.27 10.25
N LYS A 8 -6.62 9.28 9.36
CA LYS A 8 -7.63 8.26 9.10
C LYS A 8 -6.95 6.90 9.03
N GLU A 9 -7.52 5.91 9.70
CA GLU A 9 -7.08 4.52 9.58
C GLU A 9 -7.46 3.99 8.20
N TYR A 10 -6.49 3.38 7.51
CA TYR A 10 -6.68 2.75 6.19
C TYR A 10 -7.49 3.63 5.22
N PRO A 11 -7.00 4.84 4.87
CA PRO A 11 -7.71 5.69 3.93
C PRO A 11 -7.93 4.94 2.61
N ASP A 12 -9.13 5.07 2.05
CA ASP A 12 -9.41 4.50 0.74
C ASP A 12 -8.59 5.21 -0.33
N ARG A 13 -7.90 4.44 -1.18
CA ARG A 13 -7.01 4.93 -2.23
C ARG A 13 -7.52 4.56 -3.63
N GLY A 14 -8.79 4.13 -3.76
CA GLY A 14 -9.34 3.60 -4.99
C GLY A 14 -8.48 2.46 -5.52
N ASN A 15 -7.92 2.65 -6.71
CA ASN A 15 -7.07 1.68 -7.40
C ASN A 15 -5.56 1.96 -7.26
N THR A 16 -5.15 2.89 -6.39
CA THR A 16 -3.72 3.22 -6.22
C THR A 16 -3.05 2.26 -5.23
N CYS A 17 -2.49 1.18 -5.75
CA CYS A 17 -1.65 0.23 -5.02
C CYS A 17 -0.16 0.58 -5.22
N LEU A 18 0.58 0.81 -4.14
CA LEU A 18 2.00 1.18 -4.20
C LEU A 18 2.85 0.23 -3.36
N GLU A 19 3.91 -0.32 -3.95
CA GLU A 19 4.91 -1.15 -3.25
C GLU A 19 5.93 -0.33 -2.43
N ASN A 20 5.96 1.00 -2.61
CA ASN A 20 6.94 1.89 -1.96
C ASN A 20 6.36 3.26 -1.63
N GLY A 21 7.03 3.95 -0.71
CA GLY A 21 6.73 5.33 -0.33
C GLY A 21 5.86 5.44 0.91
N SER A 22 5.49 6.66 1.28
CA SER A 22 4.68 6.96 2.47
C SER A 22 3.63 8.03 2.16
N TYR A 23 2.38 7.83 2.58
CA TYR A 23 1.32 8.82 2.34
C TYR A 23 1.33 9.93 3.39
N LEU A 24 2.25 10.90 3.23
CA LEU A 24 2.46 11.97 4.20
C LEU A 24 1.25 12.89 4.41
N MET A 25 0.30 12.92 3.47
CA MET A 25 -0.95 13.67 3.66
C MET A 25 -1.84 13.08 4.76
N ASN A 26 -1.74 11.78 5.03
CA ASN A 26 -2.44 11.12 6.14
C ASN A 26 -1.63 11.14 7.45
N TYR A 27 -0.38 11.64 7.44
CA TYR A 27 0.49 11.66 8.60
C TYR A 27 0.34 12.96 9.41
N LEU A 28 -0.23 12.84 10.62
CA LEU A 28 -0.39 13.95 11.54
C LEU A 28 0.92 14.31 12.26
N GLY A 29 1.78 13.31 12.47
CA GLY A 29 2.98 13.41 13.29
C GLY A 29 3.06 12.23 14.25
N CYS A 30 4.24 11.96 14.82
CA CYS A 30 4.39 10.82 15.71
C CYS A 30 3.69 11.08 17.05
N ALA A 31 2.72 10.27 17.44
CA ALA A 31 2.04 10.39 18.73
C ALA A 31 2.96 10.11 19.93
N ASN A 32 4.06 9.40 19.73
CA ASN A 32 4.98 9.05 20.80
C ASN A 32 5.98 10.17 21.15
N CYS A 33 6.54 10.85 20.14
CA CYS A 33 7.52 11.93 20.35
C CYS A 33 7.01 13.32 19.98
N HIS A 34 5.76 13.41 19.49
CA HIS A 34 5.07 14.63 19.05
C HIS A 34 5.78 15.43 17.97
N LYS A 35 6.74 14.81 17.26
CA LYS A 35 7.43 15.42 16.12
C LYS A 35 6.79 14.98 14.81
N ARG A 36 6.58 15.95 13.93
CA ARG A 36 6.16 15.74 12.55
C ARG A 36 7.37 15.90 11.62
N ASP A 37 8.25 14.91 11.68
CA ASP A 37 9.42 14.81 10.81
C ASP A 37 9.21 13.70 9.75
N PHE A 38 10.27 13.29 9.06
CA PHE A 38 10.19 12.23 8.05
C PHE A 38 9.84 10.86 8.64
N VAL A 39 9.12 10.08 7.84
CA VAL A 39 8.85 8.65 8.08
C VAL A 39 9.89 7.84 7.32
N LEU A 40 10.56 6.93 8.02
CA LEU A 40 11.51 5.99 7.46
C LEU A 40 10.82 4.67 7.12
N ILE A 41 11.41 3.93 6.20
CA ILE A 41 11.02 2.55 5.88
C ILE A 41 12.04 1.63 6.53
N ASN A 42 11.58 0.64 7.28
CA ASN A 42 12.43 -0.38 7.88
C ASN A 42 11.82 -1.78 7.70
N ASN A 43 12.62 -2.83 7.96
CA ASN A 43 12.18 -4.23 7.87
C ASN A 43 11.52 -4.59 6.53
N LYS A 44 12.02 -4.03 5.41
CA LYS A 44 11.50 -4.37 4.09
C LYS A 44 11.82 -5.83 3.75
N SER A 45 10.78 -6.59 3.44
CA SER A 45 10.84 -7.95 2.91
C SER A 45 10.10 -8.02 1.58
N THR A 46 10.59 -8.89 0.71
CA THR A 46 9.97 -9.25 -0.55
C THR A 46 9.93 -10.77 -0.60
N GLU A 47 8.74 -11.32 -0.81
CA GLU A 47 8.48 -12.75 -0.96
C GLU A 47 7.90 -12.95 -2.36
N ASP A 48 8.40 -13.95 -3.09
CA ASP A 48 7.97 -14.29 -4.46
C ASP A 48 7.72 -15.80 -4.49
N ASP A 49 6.45 -16.19 -4.62
CA ASP A 49 6.00 -17.59 -4.63
C ASP A 49 4.95 -17.81 -5.71
N ASP A 50 5.24 -18.70 -6.66
CA ASP A 50 4.32 -19.20 -7.69
C ASP A 50 3.46 -18.15 -8.43
N GLY A 51 4.03 -16.97 -8.72
CA GLY A 51 3.34 -15.89 -9.45
C GLY A 51 2.63 -14.87 -8.55
N GLU A 52 2.84 -14.94 -7.25
CA GLU A 52 2.49 -13.92 -6.25
C GLU A 52 3.77 -13.28 -5.67
N GLU A 53 3.84 -11.94 -5.74
CA GLU A 53 4.86 -11.13 -5.11
C GLU A 53 4.25 -10.34 -3.93
N ILE A 54 4.81 -10.51 -2.74
CA ILE A 54 4.41 -9.79 -1.52
C ILE A 54 5.55 -8.90 -1.07
N VAL A 55 5.28 -7.60 -0.96
CA VAL A 55 6.19 -6.59 -0.41
C VAL A 55 5.63 -6.09 0.92
N ALA A 56 6.37 -6.32 2.01
CA ALA A 56 5.99 -5.85 3.33
C ALA A 56 7.10 -5.00 3.97
N TYR A 57 6.73 -3.90 4.62
CA TYR A 57 7.67 -3.08 5.37
C TYR A 57 7.00 -2.24 6.46
N ASP A 58 7.79 -1.73 7.40
CA ASP A 58 7.30 -0.88 8.48
C ASP A 58 7.61 0.59 8.23
N HIS A 59 6.61 1.45 8.49
CA HIS A 59 6.78 2.89 8.59
C HIS A 59 7.21 3.26 10.00
N VAL A 60 8.38 3.87 10.11
CA VAL A 60 9.01 4.17 11.39
C VAL A 60 9.25 5.67 11.54
N CYS A 61 8.95 6.23 12.71
CA CYS A 61 9.27 7.61 13.02
C CYS A 61 10.79 7.78 13.11
N LYS A 62 11.37 8.64 12.28
CA LYS A 62 12.81 8.96 12.30
C LYS A 62 13.35 9.39 13.67
N ASN A 63 12.50 9.95 14.53
CA ASN A 63 12.95 10.63 15.73
C ASN A 63 12.91 9.78 17.01
N CYS A 64 12.22 8.64 17.00
CA CYS A 64 12.06 7.79 18.19
C CYS A 64 11.87 6.30 17.85
N ASP A 65 12.09 5.92 16.59
CA ASP A 65 11.95 4.56 16.07
C ASP A 65 10.56 3.91 16.30
N HIS A 66 9.55 4.75 16.53
CA HIS A 66 8.18 4.30 16.75
C HIS A 66 7.56 3.79 15.44
N VAL A 67 7.04 2.56 15.45
CA VAL A 67 6.35 1.95 14.31
C VAL A 67 4.95 2.56 14.15
N ILE A 68 4.81 3.42 13.14
CA ILE A 68 3.59 4.14 12.78
C ILE A 68 2.57 3.17 12.17
N ALA A 69 2.98 2.47 11.12
CA ALA A 69 2.11 1.56 10.37
C ALA A 69 2.97 0.44 9.74
N ARG A 70 2.34 -0.69 9.45
CA ARG A 70 2.92 -1.72 8.57
C ARG A 70 2.24 -1.59 7.22
N HIS A 71 3.05 -1.67 6.18
CA HIS A 71 2.65 -1.63 4.79
C HIS A 71 2.79 -3.01 4.21
N GLU A 72 1.73 -3.45 3.55
CA GLU A 72 1.68 -4.70 2.80
C GLU A 72 1.15 -4.37 1.41
N TYR A 73 1.87 -4.84 0.41
CA TYR A 73 1.49 -4.74 -0.99
C TYR A 73 1.62 -6.14 -1.56
N THR A 74 0.60 -6.59 -2.27
CA THR A 74 0.61 -7.87 -2.95
C THR A 74 0.31 -7.64 -4.41
N PHE A 75 1.11 -8.28 -5.26
CA PHE A 75 0.91 -8.39 -6.68
C PHE A 75 0.75 -9.87 -7.01
N SER A 76 -0.25 -10.21 -7.82
CA SER A 76 -0.39 -11.58 -8.31
C SER A 76 -0.88 -11.58 -9.75
N VAL A 77 -0.56 -12.65 -10.48
CA VAL A 77 -1.12 -12.90 -11.80
C VAL A 77 -2.07 -14.09 -11.71
N VAL A 78 -3.36 -13.83 -11.82
CA VAL A 78 -4.41 -14.86 -11.80
C VAL A 78 -5.10 -14.90 -13.15
N ASP A 79 -5.04 -16.06 -13.80
CA ASP A 79 -5.49 -16.29 -15.17
C ASP A 79 -4.87 -15.29 -16.18
N GLU A 80 -5.65 -14.30 -16.62
CA GLU A 80 -5.27 -13.26 -17.59
C GLU A 80 -5.33 -11.84 -16.98
N TYR A 81 -5.21 -11.74 -15.65
CA TYR A 81 -5.29 -10.47 -14.93
C TYR A 81 -4.14 -10.33 -13.94
N GLN A 82 -3.63 -9.10 -13.88
CA GLN A 82 -2.74 -8.63 -12.83
C GLN A 82 -3.59 -8.06 -11.72
N GLU A 83 -3.48 -8.63 -10.52
CA GLU A 83 -4.16 -8.17 -9.32
C GLU A 83 -3.17 -7.44 -8.42
N TYR A 84 -3.59 -6.28 -7.92
CA TYR A 84 -2.80 -5.43 -7.05
C TYR A 84 -3.60 -5.15 -5.80
N THR A 85 -3.05 -5.47 -4.63
CA THR A 85 -3.66 -5.09 -3.36
C THR A 85 -2.65 -4.34 -2.51
N MET A 86 -3.16 -3.40 -1.71
CA MET A 86 -2.34 -2.65 -0.77
C MET A 86 -3.12 -2.46 0.52
N LEU A 87 -2.47 -2.77 1.65
CA LEU A 87 -3.04 -2.58 2.98
C LEU A 87 -2.01 -1.91 3.90
N CYS A 88 -2.30 -0.67 4.28
CA CYS A 88 -1.46 0.09 5.20
C CYS A 88 -2.29 1.11 5.98
N MET A 89 -2.12 1.15 7.30
CA MET A 89 -2.84 2.11 8.14
C MET A 89 -2.49 3.57 7.80
N LEU A 90 -1.25 3.82 7.35
CA LEU A 90 -0.79 5.13 6.90
C LEU A 90 -1.13 5.39 5.43
N CYS A 91 -0.73 4.48 4.53
CA CYS A 91 -0.82 4.69 3.07
C CYS A 91 -2.23 4.52 2.52
N GLY A 92 -2.99 3.58 3.07
CA GLY A 92 -4.36 3.30 2.69
C GLY A 92 -4.63 1.85 2.37
N LYS A 93 -5.88 1.61 1.96
CA LYS A 93 -6.34 0.38 1.34
C LYS A 93 -6.68 0.65 -0.13
N ALA A 94 -6.23 -0.22 -1.02
CA ALA A 94 -6.56 -0.19 -2.44
C ALA A 94 -6.51 -1.60 -3.02
N GLU A 95 -7.33 -1.80 -4.06
CA GLU A 95 -7.39 -3.02 -4.85
C GLU A 95 -7.54 -2.58 -6.32
N ASP A 96 -6.76 -3.18 -7.22
CA ASP A 96 -6.86 -2.96 -8.67
C ASP A 96 -6.68 -4.30 -9.42
N SER A 97 -7.30 -4.41 -10.59
CA SER A 97 -7.23 -5.58 -11.45
C SER A 97 -7.16 -5.12 -12.90
N ILE A 98 -6.08 -5.49 -13.58
CA ILE A 98 -5.76 -5.02 -14.95
C ILE A 98 -5.55 -6.24 -15.85
N SER A 99 -6.26 -6.31 -16.98
CA SER A 99 -6.02 -7.40 -17.93
C SER A 99 -4.61 -7.34 -18.51
N VAL A 100 -3.99 -8.51 -18.65
CA VAL A 100 -2.73 -8.66 -19.40
C VAL A 100 -2.95 -8.69 -20.92
N LEU A 101 -4.21 -8.81 -21.35
CA LEU A 101 -4.55 -8.87 -22.76
C LEU A 101 -4.45 -7.49 -23.42
N PRO A 102 -4.06 -7.44 -24.71
CA PRO A 102 -4.01 -6.19 -25.47
C PRO A 102 -5.39 -5.56 -25.67
N ASP A 103 -6.47 -6.36 -25.64
CA ASP A 103 -7.86 -5.91 -25.68
C ASP A 103 -8.59 -6.58 -24.52
N ASP A 104 -8.98 -5.80 -23.51
CA ASP A 104 -9.66 -6.31 -22.32
C ASP A 104 -11.10 -6.70 -22.70
N PRO A 105 -11.47 -8.00 -22.65
CA PRO A 105 -12.79 -8.45 -23.09
C PRO A 105 -13.92 -7.89 -22.23
N ARG A 106 -13.65 -7.40 -21.01
CA ARG A 106 -14.66 -6.75 -20.15
C ARG A 106 -14.84 -5.27 -20.49
N GLN A 107 -13.83 -4.63 -21.09
CA GLN A 107 -13.88 -3.24 -21.58
C GLN A 107 -14.34 -3.15 -23.03
N SER A 108 -14.46 -4.28 -23.72
CA SER A 108 -15.10 -4.36 -25.03
C SER A 108 -16.58 -3.99 -24.88
N ALA A 109 -16.89 -2.71 -25.09
CA ALA A 109 -18.26 -2.25 -25.15
C ALA A 109 -18.96 -3.03 -26.28
N PRO A 110 -20.22 -3.46 -26.11
CA PRO A 110 -20.97 -3.96 -27.25
C PRO A 110 -21.08 -2.81 -28.25
N LEU A 111 -20.32 -2.91 -29.33
CA LEU A 111 -20.69 -2.24 -30.55
C LEU A 111 -22.01 -2.90 -30.94
N PHE A 112 -23.09 -2.11 -30.93
CA PHE A 112 -24.49 -2.45 -31.24
C PHE A 112 -25.39 -2.81 -30.05
#